data_AF-A0A2Z5T5D2-F1
#
_entry.id   AF-A0A2Z5T5D2-F1
#
_cell.length_a   1.000
_cell.length_b   1.000
_cell.length_c   1.000
_cell.angle_alpha   90.00
_cell.angle_beta   90.00
_cell.angle_gamma   90.00
#
_symmetry.space_group_name_H-M   'P 1'
#
loop_
_entity.id
_entity.type
_entity.pdbx_description
1 polymer ?
#
loop_
_entity_poly.entity_id
_entity_poly.type
_entity_poly.pdbx_seq_one_letter_code
_entity_poly.pdbx_strand_id
1 'polypeptide(L)'
;MSDRPINLLLIDNDAIFRLGLSNVLSNYSDFHVVVQTDFSQSIRETLVEQSIDLIILDPDTPNNVSEGWKFLEEIKQTYRTLKICLLSHLTDPLSLQTAKQVGVEGYCPKGITIERLIEQLQKIAQGQTAWPTLSVPSSNLTLEQPKSPQAWLLQGKQLGLKQIDKTITQINLQLSQNQLSWVDKELLKGKRRELLVAKWLVNRLIPIDVTMAASTLQSKLSSTGSQNQNDPPGFSAESSTNILGVKSLNKSVIIKNTLDKLAISSNNLTSISLEIDVLQADKKEELMTIIIHQLGRSLEDLEFIRADAAELPKDTAMITQKIWQESAVNFLGKYCVLQPTTTLNDIENIINNNISLVKKEFLRKIYYFDELLKCLLFDKGLIIEGILYSAKSTEVGHQAEIFLENFIIQTANGIVFLILNNFSDIEVISRKLYSEKIGSSREIAKFRNNLSWAYRQEQFWEEPRNIFESRYRLLFWSKKGIEATFIHASRQHELKQLKGIRWAVTIILESRDAFAPVLRSMVRLIGNGLVYILTQVIGRGLGLIVRGIIQGISNSLQETRYGKNRERRDS
;
A
#
# COMPACT_ATOMS: atom_id res chain seq x y z
N MET A 1 -42.32 -8.67 -35.41
CA MET A 1 -41.50 -9.23 -34.31
C MET A 1 -42.27 -10.43 -33.80
N SER A 2 -41.60 -11.55 -33.53
CA SER A 2 -42.31 -12.78 -33.15
C SER A 2 -42.94 -12.60 -31.77
N ASP A 3 -44.26 -12.73 -31.66
CA ASP A 3 -45.05 -12.59 -30.41
C ASP A 3 -44.79 -13.70 -29.37
N ARG A 4 -43.67 -14.43 -29.48
CA ARG A 4 -43.32 -15.54 -28.58
C ARG A 4 -42.26 -15.10 -27.56
N PRO A 5 -42.39 -15.50 -26.28
CA PRO A 5 -41.38 -15.20 -25.27
C PRO A 5 -40.04 -15.84 -25.63
N ILE A 6 -38.95 -15.18 -25.22
CA ILE A 6 -37.58 -15.63 -25.40
C ILE A 6 -37.34 -16.76 -24.40
N ASN A 7 -37.05 -17.95 -24.91
CA ASN A 7 -36.77 -19.11 -24.08
C ASN A 7 -35.33 -19.06 -23.55
N LEU A 8 -35.21 -18.99 -22.23
CA LEU A 8 -33.94 -18.85 -21.51
C LEU A 8 -33.52 -20.17 -20.86
N LEU A 9 -32.22 -20.46 -20.97
CA LEU A 9 -31.54 -21.48 -20.15
C LEU A 9 -30.60 -20.75 -19.18
N LEU A 10 -30.80 -20.95 -17.87
CA LEU A 10 -29.98 -20.36 -16.82
C LEU A 10 -29.00 -21.40 -16.25
N ILE A 11 -27.70 -21.13 -16.38
CA ILE A 11 -26.62 -21.98 -15.89
C ILE A 11 -25.80 -21.18 -14.88
N ASP A 12 -25.85 -21.60 -13.62
CA ASP A 12 -25.11 -20.99 -12.52
C ASP A 12 -24.90 -22.05 -11.43
N ASN A 13 -23.85 -21.97 -10.63
CA ASN A 13 -23.67 -22.90 -9.50
C ASN A 13 -24.37 -22.46 -8.22
N ASP A 14 -24.71 -21.18 -8.09
CA ASP A 14 -25.43 -20.66 -6.93
C ASP A 14 -26.95 -20.88 -7.11
N ALA A 15 -27.49 -21.88 -6.39
CA ALA A 15 -28.91 -22.19 -6.42
C ALA A 15 -29.80 -21.03 -5.93
N ILE A 16 -29.33 -20.21 -5.00
CA ILE A 16 -30.07 -19.03 -4.52
C ILE A 16 -30.13 -17.98 -5.63
N PHE A 17 -29.01 -17.77 -6.32
CA PHE A 17 -28.96 -16.85 -7.46
C PHE A 17 -29.87 -17.31 -8.60
N ARG A 18 -29.87 -18.61 -8.95
CA ARG A 18 -30.77 -19.16 -9.98
C ARG A 18 -32.23 -18.90 -9.67
N LEU A 19 -32.66 -19.25 -8.46
CA LEU A 19 -34.03 -19.05 -8.00
C LEU A 19 -34.41 -17.57 -7.99
N GLY A 20 -33.52 -16.71 -7.48
CA GLY A 20 -33.75 -15.26 -7.44
C GLY A 20 -33.90 -14.66 -8.83
N LEU A 21 -32.98 -14.97 -9.74
CA LEU A 21 -33.01 -14.46 -11.11
C LEU A 21 -34.22 -14.98 -11.88
N SER A 22 -34.55 -16.26 -11.77
CA SER A 22 -35.74 -16.81 -12.41
C SER A 22 -37.03 -16.17 -11.91
N ASN A 23 -37.15 -15.92 -10.61
CA ASN A 23 -38.32 -15.25 -10.03
C ASN A 23 -38.42 -13.78 -10.45
N VAL A 24 -37.29 -13.12 -10.72
CA VAL A 24 -37.30 -11.76 -11.25
C VAL A 24 -37.71 -11.77 -12.73
N LEU A 25 -37.14 -12.67 -13.53
CA LEU A 25 -37.41 -12.81 -14.96
C LEU A 25 -38.86 -13.20 -15.26
N SER A 26 -39.53 -13.97 -14.38
CA SER A 26 -40.94 -14.33 -14.54
C SER A 26 -41.91 -13.14 -14.48
N ASN A 27 -41.47 -11.99 -13.95
CA ASN A 27 -42.27 -10.75 -13.95
C ASN A 27 -42.26 -10.04 -15.32
N TYR A 28 -41.46 -10.51 -16.28
CA TYR A 28 -41.35 -9.94 -17.62
C TYR A 28 -41.93 -10.91 -18.66
N SER A 29 -43.01 -10.51 -19.33
CA SER A 29 -43.71 -11.34 -20.33
C SER A 29 -42.85 -11.74 -21.54
N ASP A 30 -41.75 -11.01 -21.77
CA ASP A 30 -40.85 -11.23 -22.89
C ASP A 30 -39.91 -12.43 -22.69
N PHE A 31 -39.81 -12.95 -21.45
CA PHE A 31 -38.89 -14.02 -21.10
C PHE A 31 -39.60 -15.22 -20.50
N HIS A 32 -39.12 -16.40 -20.88
CA HIS A 32 -39.58 -17.65 -20.32
C HIS A 32 -38.36 -18.50 -19.95
N VAL A 33 -38.11 -18.65 -18.64
CA VAL A 33 -37.01 -19.48 -18.14
C VAL A 33 -37.44 -20.95 -18.23
N VAL A 34 -36.95 -21.64 -19.25
CA VAL A 34 -37.35 -23.03 -19.55
C VAL A 34 -36.65 -24.00 -18.60
N VAL A 35 -35.35 -23.78 -18.37
CA VAL A 35 -34.53 -24.62 -17.49
C VAL A 35 -33.56 -23.77 -16.67
N GLN A 36 -33.36 -24.20 -15.42
CA GLN A 36 -32.35 -23.70 -14.51
C GLN A 36 -31.51 -24.88 -14.03
N THR A 37 -30.20 -24.81 -14.21
CA THR A 37 -29.30 -25.91 -13.85
C THR A 37 -27.96 -25.38 -13.37
N ASP A 38 -27.23 -26.22 -12.65
CA ASP A 38 -25.78 -26.09 -12.51
C ASP A 38 -25.08 -26.91 -13.62
N PHE A 39 -23.75 -27.04 -13.53
CA PHE A 39 -22.98 -27.84 -14.47
C PHE A 39 -23.06 -29.36 -14.23
N SER A 40 -23.79 -29.84 -13.21
CA SER A 40 -23.85 -31.27 -12.86
C SER A 40 -24.86 -32.07 -13.68
N GLN A 41 -25.80 -31.39 -14.36
CA GLN A 41 -26.82 -32.02 -15.21
C GLN A 41 -26.37 -32.05 -16.68
N SER A 42 -26.86 -33.03 -17.45
CA SER A 42 -26.63 -33.14 -18.89
C SER A 42 -27.30 -31.99 -19.67
N ILE A 43 -26.69 -30.80 -19.68
CA ILE A 43 -27.16 -29.61 -20.41
C ILE A 43 -27.37 -29.91 -21.92
N ARG A 44 -26.62 -30.88 -22.46
CA ARG A 44 -26.72 -31.31 -23.86
C ARG A 44 -28.10 -31.91 -24.19
N GLU A 45 -28.67 -32.70 -23.29
CA GLU A 45 -30.00 -33.31 -23.48
C GLU A 45 -31.09 -32.22 -23.51
N THR A 46 -30.98 -31.24 -22.61
CA THR A 46 -31.88 -30.08 -22.58
C THR A 46 -31.87 -29.27 -23.86
N LEU A 47 -30.70 -29.06 -24.47
CA LEU A 47 -30.57 -28.32 -25.74
C LEU A 47 -31.19 -29.07 -26.94
N VAL A 48 -31.34 -30.40 -26.85
CA VAL A 48 -31.99 -31.22 -27.89
C VAL A 48 -33.50 -31.28 -27.69
N GLU A 49 -33.96 -31.40 -26.45
CA GLU A 49 -35.37 -31.56 -26.11
C GLU A 49 -36.15 -30.24 -26.11
N GLN A 50 -35.48 -29.11 -25.87
CA GLN A 50 -36.12 -27.82 -25.69
C GLN A 50 -35.55 -26.76 -26.62
N SER A 51 -36.43 -25.91 -27.16
CA SER A 51 -36.03 -24.75 -27.95
C SER A 51 -35.52 -23.63 -27.05
N ILE A 52 -34.19 -23.44 -26.98
CA ILE A 52 -33.53 -22.36 -26.24
C ILE A 52 -33.11 -21.25 -27.21
N ASP A 53 -33.47 -20.01 -26.90
CA ASP A 53 -33.09 -18.83 -27.70
C ASP A 53 -31.84 -18.13 -27.16
N LEU A 54 -31.63 -18.16 -25.84
CA LEU A 54 -30.54 -17.47 -25.16
C LEU A 54 -30.12 -18.24 -23.90
N ILE A 55 -28.82 -18.48 -23.75
CA ILE A 55 -28.22 -19.01 -22.52
C ILE A 55 -27.71 -17.84 -21.66
N ILE A 56 -28.07 -17.83 -20.39
CA ILE A 56 -27.43 -17.02 -19.35
C ILE A 56 -26.48 -17.94 -18.59
N LEU A 57 -25.19 -17.66 -18.67
CA LEU A 57 -24.13 -18.53 -18.17
C LEU A 57 -23.22 -17.78 -17.20
N ASP A 58 -23.02 -18.34 -16.00
CA ASP A 58 -21.84 -18.05 -15.19
C ASP A 58 -20.77 -19.12 -15.46
N PRO A 59 -19.68 -18.81 -16.20
CA PRO A 59 -18.64 -19.78 -16.49
C PRO A 59 -17.76 -20.09 -15.28
N ASP A 60 -17.78 -19.23 -14.25
CA ASP A 60 -16.93 -19.38 -13.07
C ASP A 60 -17.61 -20.27 -12.02
N THR A 61 -17.10 -21.49 -11.90
CA THR A 61 -17.53 -22.43 -10.88
C THR A 61 -16.55 -22.44 -9.71
N PRO A 62 -17.00 -22.44 -8.44
CA PRO A 62 -16.11 -22.45 -7.28
C PRO A 62 -15.13 -23.63 -7.22
N ASN A 63 -15.43 -24.72 -7.92
CA ASN A 63 -14.70 -25.98 -7.84
C ASN A 63 -13.97 -26.37 -9.14
N ASN A 64 -14.26 -25.74 -10.29
CA ASN A 64 -13.71 -26.17 -11.59
C ASN A 64 -13.81 -25.07 -12.67
N VAL A 65 -13.06 -23.98 -12.55
CA VAL A 65 -13.11 -22.84 -13.50
C VAL A 65 -12.93 -23.28 -14.96
N SER A 66 -12.18 -24.36 -15.22
CA SER A 66 -12.00 -24.87 -16.58
C SER A 66 -13.29 -25.40 -17.24
N GLU A 67 -14.29 -25.82 -16.47
CA GLU A 67 -15.44 -26.56 -17.01
C GLU A 67 -16.45 -25.62 -17.71
N GLY A 68 -16.79 -24.48 -17.10
CA GLY A 68 -17.71 -23.51 -17.70
C GLY A 68 -17.14 -22.83 -18.95
N TRP A 69 -15.83 -22.54 -18.94
CA TRP A 69 -15.12 -21.98 -20.09
C TRP A 69 -14.95 -23.01 -21.23
N LYS A 70 -14.66 -24.28 -20.93
CA LYS A 70 -14.66 -25.36 -21.93
C LYS A 70 -16.05 -25.58 -22.52
N PHE A 71 -17.08 -25.60 -21.68
CA PHE A 71 -18.47 -25.70 -22.11
C PHE A 71 -18.84 -24.59 -23.09
N LEU A 72 -18.43 -23.35 -22.81
CA LEU A 72 -18.64 -22.20 -23.69
C LEU A 72 -18.02 -22.40 -25.07
N GLU A 73 -16.76 -22.85 -25.13
CA GLU A 73 -16.06 -23.14 -26.38
C GLU A 73 -16.76 -24.28 -27.16
N GLU A 74 -17.12 -25.37 -26.48
CA GLU A 74 -17.81 -26.51 -27.09
C GLU A 74 -19.19 -26.13 -27.66
N ILE A 75 -19.98 -25.35 -26.92
CA ILE A 75 -21.31 -24.92 -27.35
C ILE A 75 -21.21 -23.96 -28.53
N LYS A 76 -20.27 -23.02 -28.53
CA LYS A 76 -20.10 -22.11 -29.68
C LYS A 76 -19.59 -22.82 -30.93
N GLN A 77 -18.83 -23.90 -30.78
CA GLN A 77 -18.45 -24.76 -31.91
C GLN A 77 -19.63 -25.56 -32.46
N THR A 78 -20.48 -26.11 -31.58
CA THR A 78 -21.59 -27.01 -31.95
C THR A 78 -22.84 -26.26 -32.40
N TYR A 79 -23.21 -25.18 -31.71
CA TYR A 79 -24.41 -24.38 -31.91
C TYR A 79 -24.05 -22.91 -32.20
N ARG A 80 -23.49 -22.66 -33.38
CA ARG A 80 -22.99 -21.32 -33.77
C ARG A 80 -24.02 -20.18 -33.71
N THR A 81 -25.31 -20.50 -33.85
CA THR A 81 -26.41 -19.52 -33.83
C THR A 81 -26.99 -19.29 -32.44
N LEU A 82 -26.62 -20.12 -31.46
CA LEU A 82 -27.14 -20.04 -30.11
C LEU A 82 -26.48 -18.88 -29.36
N LYS A 83 -27.32 -18.02 -28.80
CA LYS A 83 -26.88 -16.80 -28.14
C LYS A 83 -26.49 -17.09 -26.71
N ILE A 84 -25.42 -16.47 -26.25
CA ILE A 84 -24.89 -16.61 -24.90
C ILE A 84 -24.68 -15.21 -24.32
N CYS A 85 -25.27 -14.98 -23.16
CA CYS A 85 -24.98 -13.85 -22.28
C CYS A 85 -24.23 -14.38 -21.06
N LEU A 86 -23.01 -13.88 -20.85
CA LEU A 86 -22.29 -14.16 -19.61
C LEU A 86 -22.86 -13.31 -18.49
N LEU A 87 -23.15 -13.91 -17.34
CA LEU A 87 -23.59 -13.21 -16.13
C LEU A 87 -22.71 -13.67 -14.97
N SER A 88 -21.59 -12.97 -14.77
CA SER A 88 -20.54 -13.43 -13.84
C SER A 88 -19.94 -12.28 -13.03
N HIS A 89 -19.27 -12.61 -11.93
CA HIS A 89 -18.41 -11.66 -11.20
C HIS A 89 -17.08 -11.38 -11.90
N LEU A 90 -16.77 -12.12 -12.96
CA LEU A 90 -15.49 -12.07 -13.65
C LEU A 90 -15.18 -10.65 -14.19
N THR A 91 -14.13 -10.03 -13.66
CA THR A 91 -13.61 -8.71 -14.07
C THR A 91 -12.29 -8.81 -14.84
N ASP A 92 -11.81 -10.03 -15.14
CA ASP A 92 -10.57 -10.24 -15.90
C ASP A 92 -10.77 -9.86 -17.37
N PRO A 93 -10.13 -8.78 -17.88
CA PRO A 93 -10.31 -8.32 -19.25
C PRO A 93 -9.85 -9.32 -20.30
N LEU A 94 -8.86 -10.18 -19.98
CA LEU A 94 -8.34 -11.19 -20.91
C LEU A 94 -9.38 -12.28 -21.16
N SER A 95 -9.99 -12.84 -20.12
CA SER A 95 -11.04 -13.86 -20.26
C SER A 95 -12.29 -13.31 -20.98
N LEU A 96 -12.68 -12.05 -20.72
CA LEU A 96 -13.77 -11.39 -21.45
C LEU A 96 -13.43 -11.16 -22.93
N GLN A 97 -12.18 -10.82 -23.23
CA GLN A 97 -11.71 -10.68 -24.61
C GLN A 97 -11.73 -12.03 -25.33
N THR A 98 -11.31 -13.11 -24.67
CA THR A 98 -11.40 -14.49 -25.19
C THR A 98 -12.85 -14.89 -25.44
N ALA A 99 -13.76 -14.68 -24.49
CA ALA A 99 -15.20 -14.94 -24.68
C ALA A 99 -15.75 -14.20 -25.91
N LYS A 100 -15.36 -12.94 -26.08
CA LYS A 100 -15.77 -12.12 -27.22
C LYS A 100 -15.22 -12.68 -28.54
N GLN A 101 -13.97 -13.15 -28.56
CA GLN A 101 -13.35 -13.79 -29.73
C GLN A 101 -14.00 -15.14 -30.07
N VAL A 102 -14.45 -15.89 -29.07
CA VAL A 102 -15.18 -17.18 -29.24
C VAL A 102 -16.62 -16.98 -29.76
N GLY A 103 -17.09 -15.73 -29.81
CA GLY A 103 -18.38 -15.38 -30.43
C GLY A 103 -19.54 -15.27 -29.45
N VAL A 104 -19.27 -15.00 -28.18
CA VAL A 104 -20.29 -14.66 -27.17
C VAL A 104 -20.93 -13.30 -27.49
N GLU A 105 -22.25 -13.20 -27.35
CA GLU A 105 -23.00 -12.02 -27.76
C GLU A 105 -22.99 -10.91 -26.71
N GLY A 106 -22.85 -11.25 -25.43
CA GLY A 106 -22.75 -10.22 -24.40
C GLY A 106 -22.25 -10.70 -23.05
N TYR A 107 -21.92 -9.72 -22.22
CA TYR A 107 -21.48 -9.91 -20.84
C TYR A 107 -22.16 -8.89 -19.93
N CYS A 108 -22.68 -9.36 -18.80
CA CYS A 108 -23.25 -8.58 -17.72
C CYS A 108 -22.53 -8.95 -16.41
N PRO A 109 -22.06 -7.97 -15.61
CA PRO A 109 -21.52 -8.27 -14.30
C PRO A 109 -22.63 -8.70 -13.33
N LYS A 110 -22.38 -9.71 -12.50
CA LYS A 110 -23.26 -10.05 -11.37
C LYS A 110 -23.32 -8.87 -10.41
N GLY A 111 -24.53 -8.37 -10.17
CA GLY A 111 -24.79 -7.11 -9.44
C GLY A 111 -25.26 -5.96 -10.34
N ILE A 112 -25.36 -6.17 -11.66
CA ILE A 112 -26.08 -5.28 -12.57
C ILE A 112 -27.54 -5.08 -12.10
N THR A 113 -28.09 -3.88 -12.30
CA THR A 113 -29.51 -3.64 -12.00
C THR A 113 -30.41 -4.47 -12.91
N ILE A 114 -31.56 -4.89 -12.40
CA ILE A 114 -32.49 -5.78 -13.13
C ILE A 114 -32.95 -5.13 -14.43
N GLU A 115 -33.30 -3.83 -14.41
CA GLU A 115 -33.78 -3.10 -15.58
C GLU A 115 -32.72 -3.12 -16.69
N ARG A 116 -31.45 -2.96 -16.31
CA ARG A 116 -30.35 -2.96 -17.27
C ARG A 116 -30.04 -4.37 -17.79
N LEU A 117 -30.14 -5.39 -16.95
CA LEU A 117 -30.01 -6.78 -17.37
C LEU A 117 -31.06 -7.13 -18.44
N ILE A 118 -32.32 -6.77 -18.20
CA ILE A 118 -33.43 -6.98 -19.12
C ILE A 118 -33.18 -6.31 -20.48
N GLU A 119 -32.75 -5.04 -20.48
CA GLU A 119 -32.39 -4.33 -21.70
C GLU A 119 -31.28 -5.04 -22.50
N GLN A 120 -30.25 -5.57 -21.82
CA GLN A 120 -29.16 -6.27 -22.50
C GLN A 120 -29.62 -7.62 -23.06
N LEU A 121 -30.41 -8.39 -22.30
CA LEU A 121 -30.93 -9.67 -22.75
C LEU A 121 -31.85 -9.51 -23.98
N GLN A 122 -32.69 -8.46 -24.00
CA GLN A 122 -33.51 -8.14 -25.19
C GLN A 122 -32.65 -7.80 -26.41
N LYS A 123 -31.60 -7.00 -26.25
CA LYS A 123 -30.66 -6.67 -27.35
C LYS A 123 -29.98 -7.92 -27.90
N ILE A 124 -29.48 -8.78 -27.03
CA ILE A 124 -28.87 -10.05 -27.42
C ILE A 124 -29.90 -10.92 -28.15
N ALA A 125 -31.11 -11.05 -27.62
CA ALA A 125 -32.19 -11.80 -28.25
C ALA A 125 -32.59 -11.24 -29.64
N GLN A 126 -32.38 -9.95 -29.89
CA GLN A 126 -32.56 -9.33 -31.22
C GLN A 126 -31.37 -9.51 -32.16
N GLY A 127 -30.29 -10.18 -31.73
CA GLY A 127 -29.08 -10.42 -32.52
C GLY A 127 -28.05 -9.30 -32.43
N GLN A 128 -28.24 -8.33 -31.53
CA GLN A 128 -27.24 -7.32 -31.24
C GLN A 128 -26.22 -7.87 -30.24
N THR A 129 -25.03 -7.27 -30.21
CA THR A 129 -24.04 -7.61 -29.19
C THR A 129 -24.11 -6.62 -28.03
N ALA A 130 -24.03 -7.15 -26.82
CA ALA A 130 -24.17 -6.44 -25.55
C ALA A 130 -22.87 -6.58 -24.76
N TRP A 131 -21.83 -5.90 -25.24
CA TRP A 131 -20.57 -5.80 -24.53
C TRP A 131 -20.46 -4.42 -23.90
N PRO A 132 -19.96 -4.31 -22.65
CA PRO A 132 -19.55 -3.01 -22.15
C PRO A 132 -18.56 -2.40 -23.16
N THR A 133 -18.78 -1.14 -23.53
CA THR A 133 -17.90 -0.47 -24.49
C THR A 133 -16.50 -0.42 -23.88
N LEU A 134 -15.62 -1.29 -24.36
CA LEU A 134 -14.17 -1.17 -24.20
C LEU A 134 -13.70 0.02 -25.04
N SER A 135 -14.24 1.20 -24.73
CA SER A 135 -13.60 2.45 -25.08
C SER A 135 -12.30 2.43 -24.29
N VAL A 136 -11.16 2.61 -24.94
CA VAL A 136 -9.98 3.13 -24.25
C VAL A 136 -10.30 4.60 -23.97
N PRO A 137 -10.66 5.02 -22.75
CA PRO A 137 -11.08 6.39 -22.52
C PRO A 137 -9.99 7.09 -21.71
N SER A 138 -9.31 7.99 -22.39
CA SER A 138 -8.74 9.18 -21.81
C SER A 138 -9.68 9.74 -20.73
N SER A 139 -9.20 9.80 -19.48
CA SER A 139 -9.65 10.69 -18.40
C SER A 139 -11.16 10.93 -18.23
N ASN A 140 -11.80 10.19 -17.30
CA ASN A 140 -12.52 10.74 -16.13
C ASN A 140 -13.14 9.65 -15.25
N LEU A 141 -12.31 9.17 -14.33
CA LEU A 141 -12.56 8.66 -12.97
C LEU A 141 -14.03 8.59 -12.48
N THR A 142 -14.63 7.40 -12.52
CA THR A 142 -15.19 6.79 -11.31
C THR A 142 -14.17 5.81 -10.78
N LEU A 143 -13.49 6.21 -9.72
CA LEU A 143 -12.53 5.41 -8.99
C LEU A 143 -13.21 4.11 -8.51
N GLU A 144 -12.94 2.98 -9.17
CA GLU A 144 -12.71 1.78 -8.37
C GLU A 144 -11.54 2.12 -7.45
N GLN A 145 -11.89 2.35 -6.19
CA GLN A 145 -10.90 2.61 -5.17
C GLN A 145 -10.00 1.36 -5.11
N PRO A 146 -8.66 1.51 -5.22
CA PRO A 146 -7.78 0.38 -5.07
C PRO A 146 -8.06 -0.30 -3.73
N LYS A 147 -8.10 -1.64 -3.71
CA LYS A 147 -8.09 -2.41 -2.46
C LYS A 147 -7.06 -1.76 -1.55
N SER A 148 -7.47 -1.37 -0.34
CA SER A 148 -6.61 -0.55 0.51
C SER A 148 -5.23 -1.24 0.67
N PRO A 149 -4.13 -0.48 0.85
CA PRO A 149 -2.76 -1.02 1.06
C PRO A 149 -2.62 -1.94 2.29
N GLN A 150 -3.75 -2.30 2.91
CA GLN A 150 -3.92 -2.79 4.25
C GLN A 150 -4.96 -3.93 4.26
N ALA A 151 -5.01 -4.77 3.22
CA ALA A 151 -5.95 -5.90 3.13
C ALA A 151 -5.96 -6.77 4.40
N TRP A 152 -4.79 -6.96 5.02
CA TRP A 152 -4.65 -7.65 6.30
C TRP A 152 -5.20 -6.86 7.50
N LEU A 153 -5.16 -5.53 7.52
CA LEU A 153 -5.80 -4.71 8.57
C LEU A 153 -7.32 -4.72 8.43
N LEU A 154 -7.84 -4.73 7.20
CA LEU A 154 -9.27 -4.92 6.94
C LEU A 154 -9.73 -6.28 7.49
N GLN A 155 -8.96 -7.34 7.22
CA GLN A 155 -9.22 -8.68 7.74
C GLN A 155 -9.13 -8.73 9.27
N GLY A 156 -8.09 -8.15 9.87
CA GLY A 156 -7.92 -8.07 11.32
C GLY A 156 -9.02 -7.25 12.02
N LYS A 157 -9.45 -6.14 11.41
CA LYS A 157 -10.59 -5.34 11.87
C LYS A 157 -11.88 -6.14 11.84
N GLN A 158 -12.17 -6.82 10.74
CA GLN A 158 -13.39 -7.63 10.58
C GLN A 158 -13.46 -8.74 11.63
N LEU A 159 -12.34 -9.44 11.88
CA LEU A 159 -12.25 -10.47 12.91
C LEU A 159 -12.47 -9.90 14.32
N GLY A 160 -11.81 -8.79 14.66
CA GLY A 160 -11.96 -8.11 15.95
C GLY A 160 -13.38 -7.60 16.21
N LEU A 161 -14.00 -6.97 15.20
CA LEU A 161 -15.39 -6.50 15.28
C LEU A 161 -16.37 -7.66 15.46
N LYS A 162 -16.19 -8.77 14.74
CA LYS A 162 -17.01 -9.97 14.88
C LYS A 162 -16.93 -10.56 16.29
N GLN A 163 -15.75 -10.50 16.93
CA GLN A 163 -15.57 -10.97 18.30
C GLN A 163 -16.22 -10.04 19.35
N ILE A 164 -16.13 -8.73 19.15
CA ILE A 164 -16.84 -7.73 19.97
C ILE A 164 -18.36 -7.95 19.85
N ASP A 165 -18.88 -8.12 18.64
CA ASP A 165 -20.31 -8.33 18.39
C ASP A 165 -20.84 -9.62 19.04
N LYS A 166 -20.09 -10.72 18.93
CA LYS A 166 -20.41 -11.97 19.66
C LYS A 166 -20.49 -11.74 21.16
N THR A 167 -19.54 -11.01 21.73
CA THR A 167 -19.48 -10.73 23.18
C THR A 167 -20.64 -9.84 23.63
N ILE A 168 -20.97 -8.78 22.86
CA ILE A 168 -22.12 -7.92 23.13
C ILE A 168 -23.43 -8.73 23.09
N THR A 169 -23.56 -9.65 22.13
CA THR A 169 -24.74 -10.51 22.01
C THR A 169 -24.88 -11.43 23.22
N GLN A 170 -23.78 -12.04 23.68
CA GLN A 170 -23.76 -12.85 24.90
C GLN A 170 -24.14 -12.04 26.15
N ILE A 171 -23.59 -10.82 26.30
CA ILE A 171 -23.93 -9.93 27.41
C ILE A 171 -25.41 -9.54 27.38
N ASN A 172 -25.97 -9.25 26.20
CA ASN A 172 -27.39 -8.92 26.06
C ASN A 172 -28.29 -10.12 26.41
N LEU A 173 -27.90 -11.34 26.00
CA LEU A 173 -28.60 -12.57 26.39
C LEU A 173 -28.57 -12.78 27.91
N GLN A 174 -27.41 -12.59 28.56
CA GLN A 174 -27.31 -12.67 30.02
C GLN A 174 -28.17 -11.62 30.71
N LEU A 175 -28.16 -10.37 30.26
CA LEU A 175 -28.98 -9.29 30.81
C LEU A 175 -30.49 -9.53 30.64
N SER A 176 -30.91 -10.31 29.64
CA SER A 176 -32.31 -10.68 29.41
C SER A 176 -32.80 -11.82 30.32
N GLN A 177 -31.89 -12.56 30.96
CA GLN A 177 -32.24 -13.64 31.90
C GLN A 177 -32.54 -13.05 33.28
N ASN A 178 -33.66 -13.45 33.87
CA ASN A 178 -34.21 -12.80 35.07
C ASN A 178 -33.54 -13.22 36.40
N GLN A 179 -32.39 -13.92 36.36
CA GLN A 179 -31.75 -14.54 37.52
C GLN A 179 -30.47 -13.84 38.01
N LEU A 180 -30.09 -12.69 37.44
CA LEU A 180 -28.85 -11.99 37.83
C LEU A 180 -29.03 -11.04 39.01
N SER A 181 -28.03 -11.01 39.90
CA SER A 181 -27.90 -10.01 40.98
C SER A 181 -27.83 -8.59 40.40
N TRP A 182 -28.29 -7.59 41.18
CA TRP A 182 -28.27 -6.18 40.76
C TRP A 182 -26.85 -5.69 40.42
N VAL A 183 -25.84 -6.14 41.17
CA VAL A 183 -24.42 -5.78 40.95
C VAL A 183 -23.91 -6.36 39.62
N ASP A 184 -24.24 -7.61 39.33
CA ASP A 184 -23.84 -8.28 38.08
C ASP A 184 -24.49 -7.62 36.87
N LYS A 185 -25.76 -7.22 37.00
CA LYS A 185 -26.47 -6.46 35.96
C LYS A 185 -25.77 -5.14 35.66
N GLU A 186 -25.33 -4.40 36.67
CA GLU A 186 -24.69 -3.10 36.45
C GLU A 186 -23.26 -3.23 35.92
N LEU A 187 -22.51 -4.25 36.38
CA LEU A 187 -21.19 -4.59 35.85
C LEU A 187 -21.26 -4.99 34.36
N LEU A 188 -22.22 -5.83 33.99
CA LEU A 188 -22.43 -6.24 32.59
C LEU A 188 -22.86 -5.08 31.70
N LYS A 189 -23.69 -4.15 32.19
CA LYS A 189 -24.00 -2.90 31.48
C LYS A 189 -22.76 -2.03 31.30
N GLY A 190 -21.89 -1.94 32.31
CA GLY A 190 -20.61 -1.24 32.23
C GLY A 190 -19.71 -1.82 31.13
N LYS A 191 -19.49 -3.14 31.17
CA LYS A 191 -18.72 -3.87 30.15
C LYS A 191 -19.31 -3.72 28.74
N ARG A 192 -20.63 -3.66 28.61
CA ARG A 192 -21.30 -3.37 27.33
C ARG A 192 -20.96 -1.98 26.81
N ARG A 193 -20.95 -0.94 27.67
CA ARG A 193 -20.59 0.42 27.27
C ARG A 193 -19.15 0.48 26.80
N GLU A 194 -18.22 -0.15 27.52
CA GLU A 194 -16.81 -0.23 27.13
C GLU A 194 -16.63 -0.90 25.76
N LEU A 195 -17.31 -2.03 25.52
CA LEU A 195 -17.26 -2.73 24.23
C LEU A 195 -17.86 -1.91 23.07
N LEU A 196 -18.92 -1.14 23.33
CA LEU A 196 -19.50 -0.22 22.34
C LEU A 196 -18.55 0.94 22.01
N VAL A 197 -17.87 1.49 23.02
CA VAL A 197 -16.84 2.53 22.81
C VAL A 197 -15.66 1.96 22.04
N ALA A 198 -15.18 0.76 22.40
CA ALA A 198 -14.11 0.08 21.67
C ALA A 198 -14.51 -0.19 20.20
N LYS A 199 -15.74 -0.67 19.96
CA LYS A 199 -16.28 -0.86 18.60
C LYS A 199 -16.31 0.45 17.81
N TRP A 200 -16.78 1.53 18.42
CA TRP A 200 -16.82 2.86 17.81
C TRP A 200 -15.40 3.36 17.46
N LEU A 201 -14.45 3.20 18.39
CA LEU A 201 -13.07 3.63 18.23
C LEU A 201 -12.36 2.85 17.12
N VAL A 202 -12.51 1.52 17.07
CA VAL A 202 -12.00 0.66 15.99
C VAL A 202 -12.61 1.05 14.64
N ASN A 203 -13.88 1.45 14.61
CA ASN A 203 -14.52 1.93 13.39
C ASN A 203 -14.04 3.31 12.93
N ARG A 204 -13.61 4.17 13.87
CA ARG A 204 -13.14 5.52 13.58
C ARG A 204 -11.66 5.59 13.22
N LEU A 205 -10.82 4.77 13.86
CA LEU A 205 -9.36 4.79 13.69
C LEU A 205 -8.87 3.93 12.52
N ILE A 206 -9.68 2.97 12.07
CA ILE A 206 -9.42 2.17 10.88
C ILE A 206 -10.54 2.49 9.88
N PRO A 207 -10.37 3.43 8.94
CA PRO A 207 -11.41 3.72 7.95
C PRO A 207 -11.66 2.49 7.08
N ILE A 208 -12.94 2.19 6.84
CA ILE A 208 -13.37 1.19 5.86
C ILE A 208 -13.62 1.96 4.57
N ASP A 209 -12.89 1.66 3.51
CA ASP A 209 -13.49 1.70 2.17
C ASP A 209 -14.30 0.41 2.06
N VAL A 210 -15.63 0.53 2.02
CA VAL A 210 -16.53 -0.62 2.11
C VAL A 210 -16.50 -1.34 0.78
N THR A 211 -15.89 -2.52 0.73
CA THR A 211 -16.32 -3.60 -0.17
C THR A 211 -16.13 -4.94 0.53
N MET A 212 -17.25 -5.58 0.86
CA MET A 212 -17.35 -6.91 1.46
C MET A 212 -17.01 -8.01 0.45
N ALA A 213 -16.20 -9.00 0.85
CA ALA A 213 -16.48 -10.43 0.65
C ALA A 213 -15.41 -11.27 1.35
N ALA A 214 -15.85 -12.33 2.01
CA ALA A 214 -15.11 -13.16 2.95
C ALA A 214 -14.19 -14.18 2.26
N SER A 215 -12.97 -14.34 2.76
CA SER A 215 -12.11 -15.50 2.47
C SER A 215 -12.25 -16.53 3.59
N THR A 216 -12.85 -17.68 3.27
CA THR A 216 -12.72 -18.92 4.05
C THR A 216 -12.15 -19.98 3.11
N LEU A 217 -11.45 -20.98 3.67
CA LEU A 217 -10.76 -22.14 3.05
C LEU A 217 -9.28 -21.83 2.77
N GLN A 218 -8.26 -22.44 3.40
CA GLN A 218 -8.16 -23.75 4.05
C GLN A 218 -8.61 -24.92 3.17
N SER A 219 -7.77 -25.26 2.19
CA SER A 219 -7.57 -26.60 1.64
C SER A 219 -6.17 -27.03 2.10
N LYS A 220 -5.88 -28.18 2.74
CA LYS A 220 -6.32 -29.57 2.56
C LYS A 220 -6.19 -30.00 1.10
N LEU A 221 -5.06 -30.61 0.75
CA LEU A 221 -5.07 -31.65 -0.28
C LEU A 221 -4.10 -32.78 0.07
N SER A 222 -4.66 -33.97 -0.05
CA SER A 222 -4.04 -35.28 0.06
C SER A 222 -3.35 -35.66 -1.25
N SER A 223 -2.26 -36.41 -1.09
CA SER A 223 -1.59 -37.36 -1.98
C SER A 223 -2.25 -37.80 -3.30
N THR A 224 -1.47 -37.76 -4.38
CA THR A 224 -0.99 -38.87 -5.25
C THR A 224 -0.22 -38.20 -6.40
N GLY A 225 1.04 -38.48 -6.74
CA GLY A 225 1.74 -39.74 -6.85
C GLY A 225 2.21 -39.86 -8.30
N SER A 226 3.38 -39.32 -8.63
CA SER A 226 4.21 -39.80 -9.74
C SER A 226 5.62 -39.23 -9.65
N GLN A 227 6.57 -40.14 -9.47
CA GLN A 227 8.00 -39.91 -9.42
C GLN A 227 8.50 -39.49 -10.80
N ASN A 228 9.33 -38.46 -10.86
CA ASN A 228 10.48 -38.46 -11.76
C ASN A 228 11.56 -37.55 -11.16
N GLN A 229 12.64 -38.22 -10.76
CA GLN A 229 13.92 -37.63 -10.39
C GLN A 229 14.48 -36.91 -11.61
N ASN A 230 14.88 -35.65 -11.44
CA ASN A 230 15.98 -35.04 -12.18
C ASN A 230 16.50 -33.90 -11.32
N ASP A 231 17.71 -34.09 -10.80
CA ASP A 231 18.45 -33.14 -9.99
C ASP A 231 18.69 -31.82 -10.77
N PRO A 232 18.65 -30.66 -10.09
CA PRO A 232 19.06 -29.39 -10.69
C PRO A 232 20.60 -29.30 -10.71
N PRO A 233 21.22 -28.68 -11.74
CA PRO A 233 22.64 -28.44 -11.74
C PRO A 233 22.96 -27.37 -10.67
N GLY A 234 23.73 -27.78 -9.67
CA GLY A 234 24.30 -26.87 -8.68
C GLY A 234 25.29 -25.92 -9.33
N PHE A 235 25.05 -24.62 -9.18
CA PHE A 235 26.10 -23.61 -9.33
C PHE A 235 26.60 -23.27 -7.93
N SER A 236 27.76 -23.84 -7.61
CA SER A 236 28.58 -23.51 -6.47
C SER A 236 29.08 -22.06 -6.56
N ALA A 237 29.16 -21.44 -5.40
CA ALA A 237 29.70 -20.10 -5.18
C ALA A 237 31.16 -20.01 -5.65
N GLU A 238 31.37 -19.44 -6.83
CA GLU A 238 32.65 -18.87 -7.29
C GLU A 238 32.42 -18.25 -8.66
N SER A 239 32.15 -16.94 -8.73
CA SER A 239 32.47 -16.01 -9.84
C SER A 239 31.53 -14.79 -9.89
N SER A 240 31.75 -13.84 -8.97
CA SER A 240 31.10 -12.52 -8.94
C SER A 240 31.55 -11.56 -10.06
N THR A 241 32.11 -12.03 -11.18
CA THR A 241 32.76 -11.12 -12.16
C THR A 241 32.56 -11.43 -13.64
N ASN A 242 31.79 -12.43 -14.06
CA ASN A 242 31.60 -12.69 -15.50
C ASN A 242 30.18 -13.20 -15.83
N ILE A 243 29.19 -12.28 -15.84
CA ILE A 243 27.91 -12.51 -16.51
C ILE A 243 27.55 -11.25 -17.32
N LEU A 244 27.13 -11.46 -18.58
CA LEU A 244 26.91 -10.46 -19.62
C LEU A 244 25.93 -9.35 -19.16
N GLY A 245 26.34 -8.07 -19.29
CA GLY A 245 25.60 -6.86 -18.87
C GLY A 245 26.37 -5.96 -17.89
N VAL A 246 27.29 -6.52 -17.10
CA VAL A 246 28.08 -5.75 -16.10
C VAL A 246 29.25 -4.97 -16.72
N LYS A 247 29.71 -5.35 -17.93
CA LYS A 247 30.85 -4.69 -18.60
C LYS A 247 30.51 -3.31 -19.19
N SER A 248 29.24 -3.02 -19.48
CA SER A 248 28.82 -1.68 -19.95
C SER A 248 28.59 -0.72 -18.76
N LEU A 249 27.94 -1.20 -17.69
CA LEU A 249 27.60 -0.40 -16.51
C LEU A 249 28.79 0.00 -15.62
N ASN A 250 29.87 -0.80 -15.62
CA ASN A 250 31.10 -0.48 -14.89
C ASN A 250 31.84 0.76 -15.39
N LYS A 251 31.37 1.42 -16.46
CA LYS A 251 31.90 2.72 -16.91
C LYS A 251 31.34 3.89 -16.12
N SER A 252 30.15 3.78 -15.51
CA SER A 252 29.58 4.84 -14.69
C SER A 252 30.14 4.78 -13.27
N VAL A 253 30.96 5.77 -12.91
CA VAL A 253 31.52 5.94 -11.56
C VAL A 253 30.41 5.92 -10.49
N ILE A 254 29.22 6.43 -10.82
CA ILE A 254 28.04 6.51 -9.95
C ILE A 254 27.56 5.12 -9.53
N ILE A 255 27.47 4.19 -10.48
CA ILE A 255 26.97 2.81 -10.23
C ILE A 255 27.99 2.04 -9.39
N LYS A 256 29.28 2.18 -9.71
CA LYS A 256 30.35 1.57 -8.93
C LYS A 256 30.35 2.05 -7.48
N ASN A 257 30.28 3.37 -7.28
CA ASN A 257 30.23 3.95 -5.93
C ASN A 257 29.00 3.47 -5.14
N THR A 258 27.85 3.32 -5.82
CA THR A 258 26.63 2.80 -5.20
C THR A 258 26.79 1.34 -4.77
N LEU A 259 27.40 0.49 -5.62
CA LEU A 259 27.70 -0.91 -5.28
C LEU A 259 28.69 -1.01 -4.11
N ASP A 260 29.74 -0.17 -4.10
CA ASP A 260 30.70 -0.15 -3.00
C ASP A 260 30.03 0.25 -1.67
N LYS A 261 29.07 1.19 -1.68
CA LYS A 261 28.28 1.57 -0.49
C LYS A 261 27.34 0.46 -0.03
N LEU A 262 26.70 -0.26 -0.96
CA LEU A 262 25.81 -1.37 -0.66
C LEU A 262 26.48 -2.47 0.17
N ALA A 263 27.76 -2.76 -0.13
CA ALA A 263 28.56 -3.77 0.54
C ALA A 263 28.94 -3.40 2.00
N ILE A 264 28.87 -2.12 2.40
CA ILE A 264 29.34 -1.66 3.71
C ILE A 264 28.28 -1.84 4.80
N SER A 265 27.08 -1.27 4.59
CA SER A 265 26.00 -1.35 5.57
C SER A 265 24.67 -0.98 4.91
N SER A 266 23.71 -1.89 5.03
CA SER A 266 22.32 -1.67 4.59
C SER A 266 21.36 -1.49 5.75
N ASN A 267 21.85 -1.15 6.95
CA ASN A 267 20.98 -0.90 8.10
C ASN A 267 20.18 0.39 7.91
N ASN A 268 18.89 0.35 8.19
CA ASN A 268 18.05 1.53 8.16
C ASN A 268 18.30 2.42 9.39
N LEU A 269 18.75 3.65 9.17
CA LEU A 269 19.00 4.67 10.20
C LEU A 269 17.91 5.73 10.23
N THR A 270 16.91 5.63 9.36
CA THR A 270 15.75 6.53 9.38
C THR A 270 14.86 6.22 10.59
N SER A 271 14.06 7.19 11.00
CA SER A 271 13.09 7.00 12.10
C SER A 271 11.86 6.18 11.71
N ILE A 272 11.81 5.69 10.46
CA ILE A 272 10.64 5.04 9.85
C ILE A 272 11.06 3.65 9.40
N SER A 273 10.27 2.62 9.72
CA SER A 273 10.52 1.27 9.22
C SER A 273 10.36 1.21 7.70
N LEU A 274 11.29 0.56 7.01
CA LEU A 274 11.23 0.30 5.57
C LEU A 274 10.89 -1.17 5.33
N GLU A 275 10.25 -1.49 4.22
CA GLU A 275 9.82 -2.85 3.89
C GLU A 275 11.02 -3.80 3.80
N ILE A 276 12.11 -3.35 3.18
CA ILE A 276 13.38 -4.07 3.06
C ILE A 276 14.04 -4.42 4.40
N ASP A 277 13.62 -3.83 5.52
CA ASP A 277 14.16 -4.15 6.85
C ASP A 277 13.75 -5.54 7.33
N VAL A 278 12.75 -6.16 6.70
CA VAL A 278 12.36 -7.54 7.01
C VAL A 278 13.41 -8.54 6.54
N LEU A 279 14.16 -8.22 5.48
CA LEU A 279 15.04 -9.16 4.78
C LEU A 279 16.35 -9.43 5.54
N GLN A 280 16.93 -10.61 5.29
CA GLN A 280 18.34 -10.90 5.63
C GLN A 280 19.28 -10.00 4.83
N ALA A 281 20.47 -9.74 5.36
CA ALA A 281 21.43 -8.81 4.76
C ALA A 281 21.86 -9.26 3.35
N ASP A 282 22.13 -10.55 3.17
CA ASP A 282 22.49 -11.15 1.88
C ASP A 282 21.33 -11.05 0.87
N LYS A 283 20.09 -11.30 1.30
CA LYS A 283 18.90 -11.21 0.45
C LYS A 283 18.58 -9.77 0.06
N LYS A 284 18.87 -8.82 0.94
CA LYS A 284 18.74 -7.38 0.67
C LYS A 284 19.76 -6.97 -0.40
N GLU A 285 21.03 -7.35 -0.24
CA GLU A 285 22.08 -7.07 -1.22
C GLU A 285 21.77 -7.68 -2.60
N GLU A 286 21.31 -8.93 -2.63
CA GLU A 286 20.90 -9.62 -3.85
C GLU A 286 19.75 -8.89 -4.56
N LEU A 287 18.72 -8.48 -3.82
CA LEU A 287 17.59 -7.74 -4.37
C LEU A 287 18.04 -6.40 -4.98
N MET A 288 18.86 -5.64 -4.27
CA MET A 288 19.40 -4.36 -4.78
C MET A 288 20.24 -4.59 -6.05
N THR A 289 21.03 -5.66 -6.06
CA THR A 289 21.85 -6.06 -7.19
C THR A 289 20.98 -6.38 -8.40
N ILE A 290 19.89 -7.16 -8.25
CA ILE A 290 18.95 -7.45 -9.33
C ILE A 290 18.38 -6.17 -9.93
N ILE A 291 18.01 -5.20 -9.09
CA ILE A 291 17.44 -3.92 -9.54
C ILE A 291 18.47 -3.11 -10.34
N ILE A 292 19.73 -3.04 -9.88
CA ILE A 292 20.82 -2.36 -10.60
C ILE A 292 21.05 -3.01 -11.96
N HIS A 293 21.08 -4.35 -12.02
CA HIS A 293 21.23 -5.07 -13.29
C HIS A 293 20.09 -4.77 -14.25
N GLN A 294 18.85 -4.71 -13.74
CA GLN A 294 17.68 -4.45 -14.57
C GLN A 294 17.63 -2.99 -15.07
N LEU A 295 18.06 -2.04 -14.24
CA LEU A 295 18.29 -0.67 -14.69
C LEU A 295 19.34 -0.64 -15.81
N GLY A 296 20.42 -1.38 -15.64
CA GLY A 296 21.50 -1.45 -16.63
C GLY A 296 21.05 -1.94 -18.00
N ARG A 297 20.32 -3.04 -18.03
CA ARG A 297 19.70 -3.55 -19.28
C ARG A 297 18.77 -2.51 -19.92
N SER A 298 17.98 -1.83 -19.10
CA SER A 298 17.08 -0.78 -19.59
C SER A 298 17.83 0.41 -20.18
N LEU A 299 19.02 0.75 -19.65
CA LEU A 299 19.88 1.78 -20.21
C LEU A 299 20.49 1.34 -21.54
N GLU A 300 21.01 0.11 -21.64
CA GLU A 300 21.54 -0.45 -22.89
C GLU A 300 20.48 -0.47 -24.01
N ASP A 301 19.25 -0.85 -23.67
CA ASP A 301 18.11 -0.81 -24.60
C ASP A 301 17.84 0.63 -25.10
N LEU A 302 17.91 1.63 -24.22
CA LEU A 302 17.69 3.04 -24.57
C LEU A 302 18.82 3.63 -25.41
N GLU A 303 20.08 3.25 -25.13
CA GLU A 303 21.24 3.64 -25.93
C GLU A 303 21.14 3.08 -27.36
N PHE A 304 20.73 1.82 -27.49
CA PHE A 304 20.58 1.16 -28.79
C PHE A 304 19.54 1.87 -29.68
N ILE A 305 18.47 2.38 -29.08
CA ILE A 305 17.38 3.08 -29.79
C ILE A 305 17.81 4.48 -30.29
N ARG A 306 19.04 4.95 -29.99
CA ARG A 306 19.56 6.29 -30.35
C ARG A 306 18.63 7.43 -29.94
N ALA A 307 18.07 7.37 -28.73
CA ALA A 307 17.36 8.53 -28.19
C ALA A 307 18.36 9.69 -28.11
N ASP A 308 18.20 10.76 -28.89
CA ASP A 308 18.84 12.02 -28.55
C ASP A 308 18.25 12.49 -27.20
N ALA A 309 18.94 13.31 -26.40
CA ALA A 309 18.41 13.66 -25.06
C ALA A 309 17.07 14.43 -25.11
N ALA A 310 16.71 14.96 -26.29
CA ALA A 310 15.42 15.59 -26.57
C ALA A 310 14.29 14.56 -26.86
N GLU A 311 14.64 13.31 -27.12
CA GLU A 311 13.74 12.21 -27.50
C GLU A 311 13.58 11.14 -26.39
N LEU A 312 14.04 11.42 -25.17
CA LEU A 312 13.76 10.53 -24.04
C LEU A 312 12.24 10.25 -23.97
N PRO A 313 11.80 9.00 -23.75
CA PRO A 313 10.39 8.70 -23.68
C PRO A 313 9.67 9.62 -22.70
N LYS A 314 8.57 10.25 -23.16
CA LYS A 314 7.76 11.16 -22.32
C LYS A 314 7.20 10.46 -21.07
N ASP A 315 7.21 9.13 -21.03
CA ASP A 315 6.69 8.33 -19.94
C ASP A 315 7.81 7.55 -19.23
N THR A 316 8.71 8.27 -18.55
CA THR A 316 9.73 7.67 -17.68
C THR A 316 9.12 6.81 -16.57
N ALA A 317 7.86 7.05 -16.20
CA ALA A 317 7.13 6.23 -15.24
C ALA A 317 6.86 4.81 -15.77
N MET A 318 6.68 4.61 -17.09
CA MET A 318 6.61 3.27 -17.68
C MET A 318 7.96 2.53 -17.57
N ILE A 319 9.08 3.23 -17.74
CA ILE A 319 10.42 2.64 -17.60
C ILE A 319 10.63 2.17 -16.16
N THR A 320 10.35 3.03 -15.18
CA THR A 320 10.43 2.68 -13.76
C THR A 320 9.54 1.47 -13.42
N GLN A 321 8.30 1.45 -13.95
CA GLN A 321 7.39 0.32 -13.75
C GLN A 321 7.92 -0.97 -14.36
N LYS A 322 8.44 -0.94 -15.60
CA LYS A 322 9.04 -2.09 -16.27
C LYS A 322 10.21 -2.66 -15.47
N ILE A 323 11.14 -1.79 -15.04
CA ILE A 323 12.28 -2.21 -14.21
C ILE A 323 11.79 -2.89 -12.91
N TRP A 324 10.80 -2.30 -12.25
CA TRP A 324 10.22 -2.89 -11.05
C TRP A 324 9.57 -4.26 -11.33
N GLN A 325 8.76 -4.39 -12.39
CA GLN A 325 8.11 -5.65 -12.76
C GLN A 325 9.12 -6.76 -13.04
N GLU A 326 10.12 -6.49 -13.88
CA GLU A 326 11.13 -7.50 -14.25
C GLU A 326 12.02 -7.88 -13.05
N SER A 327 12.35 -6.91 -12.20
CA SER A 327 13.06 -7.18 -10.94
C SER A 327 12.21 -8.02 -9.97
N ALA A 328 10.90 -7.73 -9.89
CA ALA A 328 9.96 -8.48 -9.05
C ALA A 328 9.81 -9.92 -9.53
N VAL A 329 9.62 -10.15 -10.84
CA VAL A 329 9.54 -11.51 -11.42
C VAL A 329 10.80 -12.30 -11.11
N ASN A 330 11.98 -11.68 -11.29
CA ASN A 330 13.26 -12.34 -11.02
C ASN A 330 13.39 -12.76 -9.54
N PHE A 331 13.19 -11.82 -8.62
CA PHE A 331 13.38 -12.09 -7.19
C PHE A 331 12.29 -13.01 -6.62
N LEU A 332 11.02 -12.75 -6.91
CA LEU A 332 9.90 -13.58 -6.43
C LEU A 332 9.89 -14.97 -7.09
N GLY A 333 10.27 -15.06 -8.36
CA GLY A 333 10.44 -16.33 -9.07
C GLY A 333 11.44 -17.25 -8.37
N LYS A 334 12.52 -16.69 -7.83
CA LYS A 334 13.56 -17.43 -7.11
C LYS A 334 13.12 -17.91 -5.72
N TYR A 335 12.37 -17.10 -4.99
CA TYR A 335 12.14 -17.32 -3.55
C TYR A 335 10.70 -17.67 -3.15
N CYS A 336 9.72 -17.26 -3.94
CA CYS A 336 8.28 -17.39 -3.62
C CYS A 336 7.58 -18.48 -4.45
N VAL A 337 8.22 -19.02 -5.48
CA VAL A 337 7.72 -20.20 -6.20
C VAL A 337 7.95 -21.44 -5.33
N LEU A 338 6.86 -22.05 -4.89
CA LEU A 338 6.85 -23.26 -4.08
C LEU A 338 5.94 -24.26 -4.77
N GLN A 339 6.51 -25.28 -5.42
CA GLN A 339 5.69 -26.32 -6.02
C GLN A 339 5.12 -27.25 -4.93
N PRO A 340 3.81 -27.58 -4.94
CA PRO A 340 2.78 -27.25 -5.94
C PRO A 340 1.91 -26.01 -5.63
N THR A 341 2.17 -25.30 -4.54
CA THR A 341 1.28 -24.26 -3.98
C THR A 341 1.36 -22.90 -4.68
N THR A 342 2.47 -22.57 -5.34
CA THR A 342 2.66 -21.28 -6.02
C THR A 342 3.52 -21.48 -7.26
N THR A 343 2.97 -21.14 -8.42
CA THR A 343 3.63 -21.22 -9.73
C THR A 343 4.18 -19.87 -10.18
N LEU A 344 5.01 -19.86 -11.22
CA LEU A 344 5.51 -18.61 -11.83
C LEU A 344 4.36 -17.73 -12.34
N ASN A 345 3.31 -18.34 -12.90
CA ASN A 345 2.13 -17.62 -13.39
C ASN A 345 1.38 -16.91 -12.25
N ASP A 346 1.33 -17.52 -11.06
CA ASP A 346 0.74 -16.89 -9.88
C ASP A 346 1.54 -15.66 -9.43
N ILE A 347 2.87 -15.71 -9.53
CA ILE A 347 3.75 -14.57 -9.25
C ILE A 347 3.47 -13.42 -10.22
N GLU A 348 3.40 -13.71 -11.52
CA GLU A 348 3.09 -12.70 -12.55
C GLU A 348 1.72 -12.06 -12.30
N ASN A 349 0.71 -12.87 -11.97
CA ASN A 349 -0.62 -12.39 -11.61
C ASN A 349 -0.59 -11.49 -10.36
N ILE A 350 0.15 -11.87 -9.32
CA ILE A 350 0.31 -11.06 -8.10
C ILE A 350 0.97 -9.72 -8.44
N ILE A 351 2.04 -9.72 -9.25
CA ILE A 351 2.73 -8.49 -9.66
C ILE A 351 1.76 -7.58 -10.42
N ASN A 352 1.08 -8.11 -11.44
CA ASN A 352 0.19 -7.35 -12.31
C ASN A 352 -0.99 -6.75 -11.53
N ASN A 353 -1.59 -7.51 -10.62
CA ASN A 353 -2.69 -7.05 -9.79
C ASN A 353 -2.31 -5.94 -8.79
N ASN A 354 -1.01 -5.80 -8.47
CA ASN A 354 -0.52 -4.83 -7.50
C ASN A 354 0.23 -3.64 -8.13
N ILE A 355 0.33 -3.55 -9.46
CA ILE A 355 1.00 -2.44 -10.17
C ILE A 355 0.49 -1.08 -9.67
N SER A 356 -0.82 -0.89 -9.61
CA SER A 356 -1.43 0.40 -9.27
C SER A 356 -1.08 0.86 -7.84
N LEU A 357 -1.09 -0.08 -6.89
CA LEU A 357 -0.74 0.13 -5.50
C LEU A 357 0.75 0.45 -5.36
N VAL A 358 1.62 -0.37 -5.96
CA VAL A 358 3.07 -0.17 -5.87
C VAL A 358 3.50 1.13 -6.56
N LYS A 359 2.87 1.47 -7.69
CA LYS A 359 3.08 2.75 -8.38
C LYS A 359 2.74 3.92 -7.46
N LYS A 360 1.60 3.86 -6.77
CA LYS A 360 1.15 4.92 -5.87
C LYS A 360 2.04 5.08 -4.65
N GLU A 361 2.39 3.98 -3.98
CA GLU A 361 3.05 4.01 -2.67
C GLU A 361 4.58 4.13 -2.77
N PHE A 362 5.20 3.62 -3.84
CA PHE A 362 6.66 3.56 -3.99
C PHE A 362 7.14 4.24 -5.27
N LEU A 363 6.68 3.84 -6.45
CA LEU A 363 7.31 4.30 -7.70
C LEU A 363 7.11 5.81 -7.95
N ARG A 364 5.99 6.40 -7.52
CA ARG A 364 5.78 7.86 -7.58
C ARG A 364 6.72 8.66 -6.67
N LYS A 365 7.38 8.01 -5.70
CA LYS A 365 8.38 8.64 -4.82
C LYS A 365 9.80 8.58 -5.39
N ILE A 366 9.95 8.03 -6.59
CA ILE A 366 11.20 8.06 -7.35
C ILE A 366 11.23 9.40 -8.09
N TYR A 367 11.58 10.45 -7.35
CA TYR A 367 11.73 11.79 -7.89
C TYR A 367 13.00 11.90 -8.73
N TYR A 368 12.98 12.76 -9.75
CA TYR A 368 14.12 13.08 -10.62
C TYR A 368 14.72 11.88 -11.39
N PHE A 369 13.89 10.89 -11.72
CA PHE A 369 14.35 9.73 -12.49
C PHE A 369 14.74 10.10 -13.93
N ASP A 370 14.10 11.10 -14.55
CA ASP A 370 14.46 11.53 -15.89
C ASP A 370 15.81 12.26 -15.92
N GLU A 371 16.13 13.06 -14.91
CA GLU A 371 17.47 13.66 -14.78
C GLU A 371 18.53 12.61 -14.49
N LEU A 372 18.22 11.59 -13.69
CA LEU A 372 19.11 10.44 -13.49
C LEU A 372 19.41 9.74 -14.83
N LEU A 373 18.38 9.43 -15.63
CA LEU A 373 18.57 8.82 -16.95
C LEU A 373 19.41 9.71 -17.88
N LYS A 374 19.15 11.02 -17.91
CA LYS A 374 19.94 11.97 -18.71
C LYS A 374 21.42 11.98 -18.31
N CYS A 375 21.68 11.90 -17.00
CA CYS A 375 23.03 11.83 -16.46
C CYS A 375 23.73 10.52 -16.84
N LEU A 376 23.02 9.38 -16.75
CA LEU A 376 23.59 8.06 -17.02
C LEU A 376 23.79 7.76 -18.51
N LEU A 377 22.93 8.30 -19.40
CA LEU A 377 22.96 8.01 -20.84
C LEU A 377 23.80 8.99 -21.67
N PHE A 378 23.88 10.27 -21.27
CA PHE A 378 24.43 11.31 -22.15
C PHE A 378 25.60 12.10 -21.57
N ASP A 379 26.05 11.79 -20.35
CA ASP A 379 27.01 12.63 -19.61
C ASP A 379 26.61 14.12 -19.63
N LYS A 380 25.29 14.40 -19.61
CA LYS A 380 24.73 15.76 -19.64
C LYS A 380 24.63 16.31 -18.23
N GLY A 381 24.84 17.62 -18.11
CA GLY A 381 24.71 18.35 -16.86
C GLY A 381 23.31 18.24 -16.24
N LEU A 382 23.24 18.27 -14.92
CA LEU A 382 21.97 18.24 -14.17
C LEU A 382 21.43 19.65 -13.98
N ILE A 383 20.12 19.83 -14.16
CA ILE A 383 19.42 21.06 -13.76
C ILE A 383 18.90 20.84 -12.35
N ILE A 384 19.52 21.49 -11.37
CA ILE A 384 19.08 21.45 -9.97
C ILE A 384 18.68 22.88 -9.60
N GLU A 385 17.45 23.06 -9.10
CA GLU A 385 16.91 24.38 -8.71
C GLU A 385 16.95 25.44 -9.83
N GLY A 386 16.96 25.01 -11.10
CA GLY A 386 17.05 25.91 -12.26
C GLY A 386 18.48 26.30 -12.66
N ILE A 387 19.50 25.76 -12.00
CA ILE A 387 20.92 25.95 -12.33
C ILE A 387 21.43 24.74 -13.12
N LEU A 388 22.01 24.97 -14.29
CA LEU A 388 22.66 23.94 -15.09
C LEU A 388 24.08 23.69 -14.54
N TYR A 389 24.25 22.57 -13.86
CA TYR A 389 25.56 22.12 -13.41
C TYR A 389 26.23 21.29 -14.52
N SER A 390 27.51 21.54 -14.77
CA SER A 390 28.29 20.72 -15.71
C SER A 390 28.42 19.28 -15.18
N ALA A 391 28.30 18.29 -16.09
CA ALA A 391 28.35 16.85 -15.78
C ALA A 391 29.63 16.40 -15.07
N LYS A 392 30.71 17.19 -15.15
CA LYS A 392 32.02 16.90 -14.54
C LYS A 392 32.18 17.44 -13.12
N SER A 393 31.16 18.08 -12.54
CA SER A 393 31.24 18.57 -11.16
C SER A 393 30.98 17.45 -10.16
N THR A 394 31.72 17.44 -9.06
CA THR A 394 31.58 16.44 -7.97
C THR A 394 30.19 16.47 -7.32
N GLU A 395 29.54 17.63 -7.32
CA GLU A 395 28.20 17.85 -6.76
C GLU A 395 27.12 17.11 -7.57
N VAL A 396 27.20 17.17 -8.91
CA VAL A 396 26.29 16.47 -9.82
C VAL A 396 26.41 14.97 -9.66
N GLY A 397 27.65 14.45 -9.57
CA GLY A 397 27.89 13.04 -9.33
C GLY A 397 27.27 12.56 -8.02
N HIS A 398 27.46 13.31 -6.93
CA HIS A 398 26.88 12.98 -5.62
C HIS A 398 25.34 13.02 -5.65
N GLN A 399 24.74 13.99 -6.35
CA GLN A 399 23.28 14.09 -6.44
C GLN A 399 22.69 12.96 -7.30
N ALA A 400 23.35 12.61 -8.40
CA ALA A 400 22.96 11.47 -9.24
C ALA A 400 23.08 10.15 -8.47
N GLU A 401 24.09 10.01 -7.60
CA GLU A 401 24.17 8.89 -6.66
C GLU A 401 22.94 8.85 -5.75
N ILE A 402 22.56 9.95 -5.09
CA ILE A 402 21.36 10.00 -4.24
C ILE A 402 20.09 9.61 -5.02
N PHE A 403 19.93 10.07 -6.27
CA PHE A 403 18.78 9.70 -7.10
C PHE A 403 18.76 8.21 -7.43
N LEU A 404 19.90 7.65 -7.82
CA LEU A 404 20.05 6.22 -8.09
C LEU A 404 19.77 5.40 -6.82
N GLU A 405 20.30 5.82 -5.69
CA GLU A 405 20.14 5.14 -4.42
C GLU A 405 18.68 5.15 -3.97
N ASN A 406 17.99 6.29 -4.07
CA ASN A 406 16.56 6.38 -3.79
C ASN A 406 15.74 5.50 -4.75
N PHE A 407 16.08 5.48 -6.04
CA PHE A 407 15.44 4.61 -7.03
C PHE A 407 15.53 3.13 -6.63
N ILE A 408 16.73 2.67 -6.26
CA ILE A 408 16.97 1.29 -5.85
C ILE A 408 16.16 0.95 -4.60
N ILE A 409 16.22 1.80 -3.56
CA ILE A 409 15.54 1.57 -2.29
C ILE A 409 14.01 1.53 -2.46
N GLN A 410 13.43 2.48 -3.19
CA GLN A 410 11.98 2.52 -3.42
C GLN A 410 11.49 1.32 -4.25
N THR A 411 12.27 0.93 -5.26
CA THR A 411 11.95 -0.25 -6.08
C THR A 411 11.98 -1.53 -5.25
N ALA A 412 13.01 -1.69 -4.40
CA ALA A 412 13.13 -2.83 -3.50
C ALA A 412 12.00 -2.86 -2.46
N ASN A 413 11.65 -1.72 -1.86
CA ASN A 413 10.51 -1.61 -0.95
C ASN A 413 9.21 -2.06 -1.63
N GLY A 414 8.98 -1.66 -2.89
CA GLY A 414 7.82 -2.09 -3.68
C GLY A 414 7.78 -3.60 -3.95
N ILE A 415 8.93 -4.26 -4.11
CA ILE A 415 9.01 -5.73 -4.27
C ILE A 415 8.72 -6.41 -2.93
N VAL A 416 9.33 -5.95 -1.84
CA VAL A 416 9.13 -6.54 -0.51
C VAL A 416 7.70 -6.32 0.00
N PHE A 417 7.05 -5.23 -0.40
CA PHE A 417 5.63 -5.01 -0.18
C PHE A 417 4.77 -6.16 -0.73
N LEU A 418 5.09 -6.71 -1.91
CA LEU A 418 4.39 -7.88 -2.44
C LEU A 418 4.60 -9.11 -1.55
N ILE A 419 5.82 -9.30 -1.04
CA ILE A 419 6.18 -10.40 -0.14
C ILE A 419 5.35 -10.32 1.14
N LEU A 420 5.31 -9.16 1.77
CA LEU A 420 4.63 -8.94 3.04
C LEU A 420 3.10 -9.03 2.94
N ASN A 421 2.52 -8.79 1.76
CA ASN A 421 1.08 -8.84 1.57
C ASN A 421 0.55 -10.19 1.08
N ASN A 422 1.37 -10.95 0.34
CA ASN A 422 0.92 -12.19 -0.29
C ASN A 422 1.57 -13.44 0.34
N PHE A 423 2.72 -13.30 1.01
CA PHE A 423 3.54 -14.44 1.43
C PHE A 423 3.94 -14.43 2.91
N SER A 424 3.47 -13.46 3.71
CA SER A 424 3.89 -13.30 5.12
C SER A 424 3.56 -14.49 6.02
N ASP A 425 2.53 -15.25 5.66
CA ASP A 425 2.00 -16.35 6.47
C ASP A 425 2.64 -17.69 6.09
N ILE A 426 3.50 -17.71 5.06
CA ILE A 426 4.19 -18.90 4.57
C ILE A 426 5.55 -19.02 5.26
N GLU A 427 5.64 -19.92 6.23
CA GLU A 427 6.84 -20.11 7.06
C GLU A 427 8.10 -20.48 6.25
N VAL A 428 7.93 -21.21 5.15
CA VAL A 428 9.07 -21.58 4.28
C VAL A 428 9.70 -20.33 3.65
N ILE A 429 8.89 -19.36 3.25
CA ILE A 429 9.37 -18.11 2.64
C ILE A 429 9.98 -17.21 3.71
N SER A 430 9.33 -17.10 4.88
CA SER A 430 9.87 -16.29 5.98
C SER A 430 11.24 -16.79 6.45
N ARG A 431 11.44 -18.12 6.58
CA ARG A 431 12.75 -18.69 6.95
C ARG A 431 13.84 -18.42 5.91
N LYS A 432 13.50 -18.38 4.62
CA LYS A 432 14.45 -18.12 3.52
C LYS A 432 14.82 -16.65 3.37
N LEU A 433 13.87 -15.75 3.64
CA LEU A 433 14.01 -14.34 3.31
C LEU A 433 14.20 -13.44 4.52
N TYR A 434 13.58 -13.74 5.66
CA TYR A 434 13.48 -12.79 6.77
C TYR A 434 14.66 -12.91 7.73
N SER A 435 15.06 -11.78 8.28
CA SER A 435 16.14 -11.74 9.29
C SER A 435 15.80 -12.59 10.51
N GLU A 436 16.81 -13.13 11.18
CA GLU A 436 16.62 -13.95 12.40
C GLU A 436 15.83 -13.21 13.49
N LYS A 437 15.95 -11.87 13.53
CA LYS A 437 15.21 -11.00 14.45
C LYS A 437 13.69 -11.03 14.19
N ILE A 438 13.27 -11.31 12.96
CA ILE A 438 11.87 -11.31 12.50
C ILE A 438 11.50 -12.73 12.02
N GLY A 439 11.85 -13.75 12.81
CA GLY A 439 11.61 -15.15 12.45
C GLY A 439 10.23 -15.69 12.85
N SER A 440 9.58 -15.11 13.87
CA SER A 440 8.29 -15.62 14.37
C SER A 440 7.09 -14.90 13.73
N SER A 441 5.96 -15.60 13.60
CA SER A 441 4.69 -15.01 13.12
C SER A 441 4.29 -13.77 13.93
N ARG A 442 4.64 -13.71 15.23
CA ARG A 442 4.37 -12.55 16.09
C ARG A 442 5.24 -11.35 15.73
N GLU A 443 6.53 -11.55 15.49
CA GLU A 443 7.44 -10.47 15.10
C GLU A 443 7.11 -9.96 13.69
N ILE A 444 6.75 -10.85 12.76
CA ILE A 444 6.24 -10.45 11.43
C ILE A 444 4.99 -9.57 11.56
N ALA A 445 4.03 -9.96 12.41
CA ALA A 445 2.84 -9.15 12.65
C ALA A 445 3.16 -7.79 13.28
N LYS A 446 4.10 -7.72 14.24
CA LYS A 446 4.56 -6.44 14.83
C LYS A 446 5.22 -5.56 13.76
N PHE A 447 6.08 -6.13 12.93
CA PHE A 447 6.72 -5.42 11.84
C PHE A 447 5.70 -4.82 10.86
N ARG A 448 4.71 -5.60 10.43
CA ARG A 448 3.61 -5.12 9.58
C ARG A 448 2.79 -4.01 10.26
N ASN A 449 2.54 -4.12 11.57
CA ASN A 449 1.89 -3.06 12.34
C ASN A 449 2.70 -1.76 12.34
N ASN A 450 4.01 -1.84 12.51
CA ASN A 450 4.90 -0.68 12.45
C ASN A 450 4.89 -0.03 11.06
N LEU A 451 4.96 -0.83 9.99
CA LEU A 451 4.81 -0.32 8.62
C LEU A 451 3.46 0.36 8.40
N SER A 452 2.38 -0.18 8.96
CA SER A 452 1.06 0.48 8.87
C SER A 452 1.00 1.82 9.60
N TRP A 453 1.70 1.95 10.72
CA TRP A 453 1.87 3.25 11.36
C TRP A 453 2.69 4.21 10.50
N ALA A 454 3.79 3.71 9.91
CA ALA A 454 4.60 4.48 8.97
C ALA A 454 3.79 5.00 7.79
N TYR A 455 2.96 4.17 7.15
CA TYR A 455 2.09 4.61 6.05
C TYR A 455 1.09 5.69 6.48
N ARG A 456 0.48 5.57 7.67
CA ARG A 456 -0.45 6.59 8.17
C ARG A 456 0.27 7.90 8.46
N GLN A 457 1.44 7.82 9.09
CA GLN A 457 2.27 8.99 9.36
C GLN A 457 2.68 9.67 8.05
N GLU A 458 3.09 8.89 7.04
CA GLU A 458 3.44 9.42 5.73
C GLU A 458 2.23 10.09 5.06
N GLN A 459 1.09 9.41 5.00
CA GLN A 459 -0.10 9.88 4.30
C GLN A 459 -0.71 11.15 4.92
N PHE A 460 -0.80 11.19 6.25
CA PHE A 460 -1.52 12.25 6.97
C PHE A 460 -0.63 13.36 7.51
N TRP A 461 0.66 13.12 7.72
CA TRP A 461 1.54 14.10 8.35
C TRP A 461 2.77 14.46 7.51
N GLU A 462 3.64 13.49 7.22
CA GLU A 462 4.92 13.79 6.56
C GLU A 462 4.73 14.26 5.12
N GLU A 463 3.87 13.62 4.33
CA GLU A 463 3.66 14.01 2.94
C GLU A 463 3.02 15.41 2.82
N PRO A 464 1.95 15.75 3.55
CA PRO A 464 1.44 17.13 3.58
C PRO A 464 2.47 18.15 4.06
N ARG A 465 3.28 17.80 5.07
CA ARG A 465 4.38 18.64 5.55
C ARG A 465 5.43 18.86 4.47
N ASN A 466 5.84 17.82 3.78
CA ASN A 466 6.82 17.89 2.70
C ASN A 466 6.31 18.73 1.53
N ILE A 467 5.02 18.63 1.18
CA ILE A 467 4.37 19.47 0.19
C ILE A 467 4.36 20.94 0.64
N PHE A 468 3.99 21.22 1.89
CA PHE A 468 3.95 22.57 2.45
C PHE A 468 5.34 23.22 2.49
N GLU A 469 6.36 22.49 2.97
CA GLU A 469 7.75 22.95 3.03
C GLU A 469 8.47 22.88 1.66
N SER A 470 7.76 22.55 0.57
CA SER A 470 8.29 22.45 -0.80
C SER A 470 9.57 21.59 -0.88
N ARG A 471 9.51 20.41 -0.26
CA ARG A 471 10.64 19.47 -0.18
C ARG A 471 10.23 18.06 -0.60
N TYR A 472 11.19 17.34 -1.17
CA TYR A 472 11.09 15.93 -1.52
C TYR A 472 12.05 15.14 -0.63
N ARG A 473 11.55 14.10 0.03
CA ARG A 473 12.35 13.21 0.86
C ARG A 473 12.96 12.11 -0.02
N LEU A 474 14.27 11.95 0.03
CA LEU A 474 15.02 10.92 -0.69
C LEU A 474 15.77 10.03 0.29
N LEU A 475 15.81 8.73 -0.01
CA LEU A 475 16.58 7.74 0.74
C LEU A 475 17.91 7.50 0.04
N PHE A 476 18.99 7.43 0.81
CA PHE A 476 20.34 7.24 0.27
C PHE A 476 21.22 6.48 1.26
N TRP A 477 22.30 5.87 0.80
CA TRP A 477 23.27 5.17 1.65
C TRP A 477 24.38 6.11 2.10
N SER A 478 24.46 6.32 3.41
CA SER A 478 25.63 6.89 4.08
C SER A 478 26.65 5.80 4.41
N LYS A 479 27.83 6.19 4.90
CA LYS A 479 28.84 5.23 5.40
C LYS A 479 28.35 4.36 6.56
N LYS A 480 27.25 4.75 7.22
CA LYS A 480 26.69 4.03 8.38
C LYS A 480 25.48 3.16 8.01
N GLY A 481 24.71 3.55 6.99
CA GLY A 481 23.48 2.88 6.59
C GLY A 481 22.57 3.78 5.76
N ILE A 482 21.29 3.40 5.65
CA ILE A 482 20.30 4.16 4.88
C ILE A 482 19.83 5.36 5.70
N GLU A 483 20.02 6.56 5.16
CA GLU A 483 19.59 7.83 5.71
C GLU A 483 18.58 8.52 4.77
N ALA A 484 17.98 9.61 5.25
CA ALA A 484 17.07 10.42 4.46
C ALA A 484 17.62 11.83 4.30
N THR A 485 17.55 12.36 3.09
CA THR A 485 17.86 13.75 2.77
C THR A 485 16.66 14.44 2.12
N PHE A 486 16.72 15.76 2.00
CA PHE A 486 15.66 16.57 1.40
C PHE A 486 16.21 17.40 0.24
N ILE A 487 15.45 17.44 -0.85
CA ILE A 487 15.68 18.37 -1.97
C ILE A 487 14.51 19.33 -2.03
N HIS A 488 14.80 20.61 -2.27
CA HIS A 488 13.80 21.65 -2.37
C HIS A 488 13.41 21.91 -3.82
N ALA A 489 12.10 21.91 -4.07
CA ALA A 489 11.53 22.28 -5.37
C ALA A 489 10.05 22.64 -5.22
N SER A 490 9.54 23.40 -6.18
CA SER A 490 8.15 23.88 -6.13
C SER A 490 7.14 22.73 -6.13
N ARG A 491 6.29 22.68 -5.10
CA ARG A 491 5.18 21.71 -4.95
C ARG A 491 3.80 22.39 -4.92
N GLN A 492 3.69 23.58 -5.52
CA GLN A 492 2.47 24.40 -5.46
C GLN A 492 1.22 23.71 -6.02
N HIS A 493 1.37 22.93 -7.09
CA HIS A 493 0.25 22.20 -7.68
C HIS A 493 -0.29 21.11 -6.73
N GLU A 494 0.61 20.38 -6.08
CA GLU A 494 0.23 19.36 -5.08
C GLU A 494 -0.40 19.98 -3.83
N LEU A 495 0.12 21.13 -3.38
CA LEU A 495 -0.41 21.87 -2.24
C LEU A 495 -1.88 22.26 -2.46
N LYS A 496 -2.22 22.74 -3.67
CA LYS A 496 -3.59 23.09 -4.07
C LYS A 496 -4.54 21.90 -4.13
N GLN A 497 -4.01 20.68 -4.29
CA GLN A 497 -4.80 19.45 -4.37
C GLN A 497 -5.08 18.80 -3.02
N LEU A 498 -4.43 19.25 -1.94
CA LEU A 498 -4.65 18.70 -0.61
C LEU A 498 -6.10 18.97 -0.14
N LYS A 499 -6.72 17.95 0.45
CA LYS A 499 -8.08 18.00 1.00
C LYS A 499 -8.16 17.31 2.37
N GLY A 500 -9.19 17.65 3.15
CA GLY A 500 -9.49 17.01 4.42
C GLY A 500 -8.35 17.14 5.44
N ILE A 501 -8.00 16.04 6.11
CA ILE A 501 -6.96 16.02 7.16
C ILE A 501 -5.60 16.46 6.61
N ARG A 502 -5.26 16.06 5.37
CA ARG A 502 -3.98 16.42 4.75
C ARG A 502 -3.84 17.94 4.56
N TRP A 503 -4.92 18.61 4.17
CA TRP A 503 -4.96 20.07 4.11
C TRP A 503 -4.96 20.72 5.51
N ALA A 504 -5.68 20.15 6.47
CA ALA A 504 -5.70 20.68 7.84
C ALA A 504 -4.29 20.74 8.46
N VAL A 505 -3.42 19.76 8.15
CA VAL A 505 -2.02 19.77 8.59
C VAL A 505 -1.27 21.00 8.06
N THR A 506 -1.50 21.42 6.82
CA THR A 506 -0.81 22.61 6.28
C THR A 506 -1.26 23.87 7.01
N ILE A 507 -2.55 23.99 7.36
CA ILE A 507 -3.07 25.11 8.16
C ILE A 507 -2.48 25.11 9.58
N ILE A 508 -2.32 23.93 10.19
CA ILE A 508 -1.67 23.82 11.51
C ILE A 508 -0.21 24.28 11.44
N LEU A 509 0.52 23.87 10.40
CA LEU A 509 1.91 24.28 10.19
C LEU A 509 2.03 25.78 9.94
N GLU A 510 1.17 26.35 9.10
CA GLU A 510 1.11 27.79 8.83
C GLU A 510 0.76 28.59 10.09
N SER A 511 -0.23 28.11 10.85
CA SER A 511 -0.61 28.71 12.14
C SER A 511 0.55 28.67 13.13
N ARG A 512 1.24 27.53 13.25
CA ARG A 512 2.43 27.40 14.10
C ARG A 512 3.47 28.44 13.73
N ASP A 513 3.76 28.61 12.45
CA ASP A 513 4.81 29.53 11.99
C ASP A 513 4.40 31.00 12.18
N ALA A 514 3.09 31.31 12.10
CA ALA A 514 2.54 32.63 12.43
C ALA A 514 2.56 32.94 13.94
N PHE A 515 2.25 31.97 14.80
CA PHE A 515 2.16 32.16 16.25
C PHE A 515 3.49 31.96 16.99
N ALA A 516 4.43 31.18 16.46
CA ALA A 516 5.75 30.93 17.05
C ALA A 516 6.53 32.21 17.44
N PRO A 517 6.59 33.28 16.63
CA PRO A 517 7.24 34.53 17.05
C PRO A 517 6.53 35.21 18.22
N VAL A 518 5.18 35.21 18.23
CA VAL A 518 4.39 35.83 19.31
C VAL A 518 4.59 35.09 20.63
N LEU A 519 4.54 33.75 20.60
CA LEU A 519 4.75 32.93 21.79
C LEU A 519 6.16 33.12 22.36
N ARG A 520 7.19 33.16 21.50
CA ARG A 520 8.58 33.44 21.91
C ARG A 520 8.73 34.82 22.54
N SER A 521 8.04 35.82 22.02
CA SER A 521 8.01 37.16 22.60
C SER A 521 7.39 37.17 24.00
N MET A 522 6.27 36.49 24.20
CA MET A 522 5.62 36.37 25.53
C MET A 522 6.52 35.67 26.56
N VAL A 523 7.15 34.56 26.18
CA VAL A 523 8.08 33.85 27.08
C VAL A 523 9.26 34.73 27.46
N ARG A 524 9.81 35.51 26.52
CA ARG A 524 10.89 36.46 26.80
C ARG A 524 10.43 37.59 27.73
N LEU A 525 9.22 38.11 27.57
CA LEU A 525 8.66 39.13 28.48
C LEU A 525 8.49 38.59 29.90
N ILE A 526 7.92 37.39 30.05
CA ILE A 526 7.77 36.73 31.35
C ILE A 526 9.14 36.47 31.97
N GLY A 527 10.09 35.93 31.20
CA GLY A 527 11.46 35.68 31.66
C GLY A 527 12.16 36.96 32.13
N ASN A 528 12.08 38.04 31.34
CA ASN A 528 12.63 39.34 31.72
C ASN A 528 11.96 39.92 32.98
N GLY A 529 10.63 39.79 33.10
CA GLY A 529 9.89 40.19 34.30
C GLY A 529 10.30 39.39 35.54
N LEU A 530 10.51 38.08 35.38
CA LEU A 530 10.94 37.19 36.45
C LEU A 530 12.37 37.51 36.90
N VAL A 531 13.28 37.76 35.95
CA VAL A 531 14.65 38.24 36.24
C VAL A 531 14.61 39.60 36.94
N TYR A 532 13.75 40.53 36.51
CA TYR A 532 13.58 41.83 37.16
C TYR A 532 13.09 41.68 38.60
N ILE A 533 12.09 40.83 38.86
CA ILE A 533 11.58 40.57 40.21
C ILE A 533 12.69 40.00 41.10
N LEU A 534 13.44 38.99 40.62
CA LEU A 534 14.53 38.40 41.40
C LEU A 534 15.67 39.40 41.67
N THR A 535 16.11 40.15 40.68
CA THR A 535 17.28 41.02 40.81
C THR A 535 16.97 42.36 41.47
N GLN A 536 15.86 43.01 41.08
CA GLN A 536 15.53 44.37 41.52
C GLN A 536 14.61 44.40 42.73
N VAL A 537 13.64 43.49 42.82
CA VAL A 537 12.69 43.51 43.95
C VAL A 537 13.27 42.70 45.12
N ILE A 538 13.57 41.43 44.89
CA ILE A 538 14.07 40.53 45.94
C ILE A 538 15.53 40.87 46.28
N GLY A 539 16.39 41.01 45.26
CA GLY A 539 17.81 41.32 45.46
C GLY A 539 18.05 42.64 46.19
N ARG A 540 17.35 43.72 45.82
CA ARG A 540 17.45 45.00 46.57
C ARG A 540 16.77 44.95 47.93
N GLY A 541 15.66 44.23 48.06
CA GLY A 541 14.98 44.02 49.35
C GLY A 541 15.89 43.35 50.37
N LEU A 542 16.54 42.24 49.99
CA LEU A 542 17.55 41.56 50.82
C LEU A 542 18.75 42.47 51.10
N GLY A 543 19.23 43.21 50.10
CA GLY A 543 20.32 44.18 50.27
C GLY A 543 20.02 45.25 51.31
N LEU A 544 18.79 45.78 51.35
CA LEU A 544 18.34 46.75 52.35
C LEU A 544 18.24 46.13 53.75
N ILE A 545 17.77 44.89 53.86
CA ILE A 545 17.71 44.17 55.14
C ILE A 545 19.12 43.94 55.69
N VAL A 546 20.05 43.47 54.86
CA VAL A 546 21.46 43.30 55.25
C VAL A 546 22.07 44.63 55.69
N ARG A 547 21.79 45.72 54.96
CA ARG A 547 22.28 47.06 55.32
C ARG A 547 21.68 47.56 56.63
N GLY A 548 20.40 47.29 56.88
CA GLY A 548 19.73 47.59 58.14
C GLY A 548 20.28 46.80 59.32
N ILE A 549 20.59 45.51 59.13
CA ILE A 549 21.23 44.67 60.16
C ILE A 549 22.65 45.16 60.46
N ILE A 550 23.45 45.48 59.44
CA ILE A 550 24.81 46.03 59.62
C ILE A 550 24.76 47.38 60.35
N GLN A 551 23.82 48.26 60.00
CA GLN A 551 23.62 49.53 60.72
C GLN A 551 23.15 49.30 62.16
N GLY A 552 22.25 48.35 62.41
CA GLY A 552 21.79 47.99 63.75
C GLY A 552 22.92 47.45 64.63
N ILE A 553 23.76 46.57 64.10
CA ILE A 553 24.94 46.03 64.79
C ILE A 553 25.95 47.15 65.05
N SER A 554 26.21 48.01 64.07
CA SER A 554 27.11 49.16 64.23
C SER A 554 26.64 50.14 65.32
N ASN A 555 25.34 50.40 65.40
CA ASN A 555 24.77 51.26 66.43
C ASN A 555 24.83 50.59 67.82
N SER A 556 24.56 49.29 67.93
CA SER A 556 24.73 48.56 69.20
C SER A 556 26.19 48.48 69.67
N LEU A 557 27.15 48.46 68.73
CA LEU A 557 28.59 48.51 69.03
C LEU A 557 29.05 49.93 69.44
N GLN A 558 28.39 50.97 68.92
CA GLN A 558 28.60 52.34 69.38
C GLN A 558 28.00 52.58 70.77
N GLU A 559 26.82 52.05 71.07
CA GLU A 559 26.22 52.12 72.41
C GLU A 559 27.04 51.36 73.46
N THR A 560 27.59 50.19 73.13
CA THR A 560 28.50 49.46 74.03
C THR A 560 29.86 50.14 74.21
N ARG A 561 30.35 50.90 73.21
CA ARG A 561 31.54 51.77 73.38
C ARG A 561 31.24 53.02 74.23
N TYR A 562 30.04 53.58 74.16
CA TYR A 562 29.64 54.72 74.99
C TYR A 562 29.30 54.31 76.44
N GLY A 563 28.75 53.11 76.66
CA GLY A 563 28.56 52.55 78.00
C GLY A 563 29.88 52.29 78.72
N LYS A 564 30.90 51.77 78.01
CA LYS A 564 32.21 51.45 78.58
C LYS A 564 33.09 52.68 78.89
N ASN A 565 32.73 53.87 78.37
CA ASN A 565 33.41 55.13 78.68
C ASN A 565 32.81 55.88 79.88
N ARG A 566 31.65 55.46 80.41
CA ARG A 566 31.13 55.98 81.69
C ARG A 566 31.73 55.27 82.90
N GLU A 567 32.02 53.98 82.81
CA GLU A 567 32.65 53.23 83.93
C GLU A 567 34.15 53.51 84.13
N ARG A 568 34.79 54.30 83.26
CA ARG A 568 36.21 54.70 83.42
C ARG A 568 36.42 56.11 83.97
N ARG A 569 35.35 56.78 84.43
CA ARG A 569 35.45 58.10 85.07
C ARG A 569 35.21 58.11 86.59
N ASP A 570 34.81 57.00 87.19
CA ASP A 570 34.56 56.88 88.63
C ASP A 570 35.39 55.77 89.30
N SER A 571 36.68 55.66 88.96
CA SER A 571 37.63 54.77 89.67
C SER A 571 38.98 55.45 89.86
#